data_AF-A0A646FKZ7-F1
#
_entry.id   AF-A0A646FKZ7-F1
#
_cell.length_a   1.000
_cell.length_b   1.000
_cell.length_c   1.000
_cell.angle_alpha   90.00
_cell.angle_beta   90.00
_cell.angle_gamma   90.00
#
_symmetry.space_group_name_H-M   'P 1'
#
loop_
_entity.id
_entity.type
_entity.pdbx_description
1 polymer ?
#
loop_
_entity_poly.entity_id
_entity_poly.type
_entity_poly.pdbx_seq_one_letter_code
_entity_poly.pdbx_strand_id
1 'polypeptide(L)' 'MGHFSLDFKKAKGSSDARESDHIERKVIPDNADPTRTHLNRELVKMPSGVYGRDE' A
#
# COMPACT_ATOMS: atom_id res chain seq x y z
N MET A 1 14.67 -20.95 12.46
CA MET A 1 13.30 -20.76 12.99
C MET A 1 12.82 -19.41 12.51
N GLY A 2 11.58 -19.32 12.00
CA GLY A 2 11.01 -18.03 11.57
C GLY A 2 10.50 -17.21 12.75
N HIS A 3 10.41 -15.90 12.57
CA HIS A 3 9.80 -14.97 13.53
C HIS A 3 8.52 -14.39 12.95
N PHE A 4 7.52 -14.14 13.80
CA PHE A 4 6.33 -13.38 13.42
C PHE A 4 6.56 -11.90 13.73
N SER A 5 6.16 -11.03 12.81
CA SER A 5 6.24 -9.58 12.99
C SER A 5 4.90 -8.95 12.63
N LEU A 6 4.40 -8.12 13.53
CA LEU A 6 3.17 -7.36 13.37
C LEU A 6 3.35 -5.99 14.03
N ASP A 7 3.18 -4.94 13.25
CA ASP A 7 3.22 -3.55 13.70
C ASP A 7 2.08 -2.78 13.01
N PHE A 8 1.38 -1.94 13.77
CA PHE A 8 0.29 -1.12 13.25
C PHE A 8 0.62 0.35 13.41
N LYS A 9 0.71 1.07 12.29
CA LYS A 9 0.87 2.52 12.28
C LYS A 9 -0.47 3.19 12.02
N LYS A 10 -0.97 3.95 13.00
CA LYS A 10 -2.20 4.75 12.83
C LYS A 10 -1.93 5.86 11.80
N ALA A 11 -2.71 5.87 10.71
CA ALA A 11 -2.70 6.98 9.77
C ALA A 11 -3.16 8.27 10.46
N LYS A 12 -2.45 9.38 10.20
CA LYS A 12 -2.75 10.72 10.74
C LYS A 12 -2.77 11.73 9.59
N GLY A 13 -3.93 12.34 9.34
CA GLY A 13 -4.07 13.40 8.34
C GLY A 13 -3.60 12.96 6.95
N SER A 14 -2.74 13.76 6.32
CA SER A 14 -2.22 13.52 4.97
C SER A 14 -1.31 12.30 4.81
N SER A 15 -0.98 11.57 5.90
CA SER A 15 -0.18 10.34 5.78
C SER A 15 -0.92 9.22 5.05
N ASP A 16 -2.26 9.23 5.07
CA ASP A 16 -3.06 8.17 4.47
C ASP A 16 -2.94 8.15 2.94
N ALA A 17 -2.89 9.32 2.31
CA ALA A 17 -2.65 9.48 0.87
C ALA A 17 -1.27 8.95 0.46
N ARG A 18 -0.23 9.28 1.24
CA ARG A 18 1.14 8.85 0.92
C ARG A 18 1.33 7.35 1.06
N GLU A 19 0.80 6.74 2.11
CA GLU A 19 0.86 5.27 2.27
C GLU A 19 0.01 4.56 1.20
N SER A 20 -1.14 5.14 0.84
CA SER A 20 -1.96 4.64 -0.27
C SER A 20 -1.18 4.66 -1.60
N ASP A 21 -0.48 5.75 -1.92
CA ASP A 21 0.37 5.84 -3.11
C ASP A 21 1.51 4.80 -3.14
N HIS A 22 2.08 4.48 -1.98
CA HIS A 22 3.08 3.43 -1.85
C HIS A 22 2.47 2.02 -2.05
N ILE A 23 1.27 1.76 -1.52
CA ILE A 23 0.54 0.49 -1.71
C ILE A 23 0.15 0.31 -3.18
N GLU A 24 -0.39 1.35 -3.80
CA GLU A 24 -0.86 1.37 -5.19
C GLU A 24 0.29 1.51 -6.20
N ARG A 25 1.53 1.66 -5.72
CA ARG A 25 2.75 1.85 -6.54
C ARG A 25 2.69 3.06 -7.47
N LYS A 26 1.99 4.13 -7.09
CA LYS A 26 2.15 5.46 -7.71
C LYS A 26 3.56 6.02 -7.45
N VAL A 27 4.18 5.62 -6.33
CA VAL A 27 5.57 5.93 -5.98
C VAL A 27 6.35 4.63 -5.77
N ILE A 28 7.47 4.45 -6.49
CA ILE A 28 8.36 3.31 -6.34
C ILE A 28 9.48 3.69 -5.34
N PRO A 29 9.60 3.01 -4.19
CA PRO A 29 10.68 3.28 -3.25
C PRO A 29 12.01 2.72 -3.76
N ASP A 30 13.12 3.32 -3.34
CA ASP A 30 14.48 2.98 -3.82
C ASP A 30 14.87 1.51 -3.61
N ASN A 31 14.27 0.84 -2.62
CA ASN A 31 14.53 -0.56 -2.32
C ASN A 31 13.61 -1.55 -3.05
N ALA A 32 12.67 -1.08 -3.88
CA ALA A 32 11.79 -1.94 -4.66
C ALA A 32 12.36 -2.23 -6.05
N ASP A 33 12.38 -3.50 -6.43
CA ASP A 33 12.68 -3.93 -7.80
C ASP A 33 11.45 -3.71 -8.70
N PRO A 34 11.48 -2.77 -9.66
CA PRO A 34 10.33 -2.47 -10.52
C PRO A 34 9.92 -3.67 -11.38
N THR A 35 10.86 -4.56 -11.73
CA THR A 35 10.59 -5.73 -12.58
C THR A 35 9.71 -6.78 -11.89
N ARG A 36 9.61 -6.73 -10.57
CA ARG A 36 8.85 -7.69 -9.74
C ARG A 36 7.53 -7.15 -9.21
N THR A 37 7.23 -5.86 -9.44
CA THR A 37 6.00 -5.23 -8.92
C THR A 37 4.72 -5.89 -9.42
N HIS A 38 4.75 -6.48 -10.62
CA HIS A 38 3.65 -7.26 -11.21
C HIS A 38 3.26 -8.51 -10.41
N LEU A 39 4.10 -8.96 -9.46
CA LEU A 39 3.81 -10.11 -8.59
C LEU A 39 2.95 -9.73 -7.37
N ASN A 40 2.80 -8.43 -7.07
CA ASN A 40 1.95 -7.98 -5.96
C ASN A 40 0.48 -8.37 -6.22
N ARG A 41 -0.27 -8.64 -5.15
CA ARG A 41 -1.69 -8.99 -5.23
C ARG A 41 -2.51 -8.10 -4.32
N GLU A 42 -3.64 -7.64 -4.82
CA GLU A 42 -4.65 -6.96 -4.02
C GLU A 42 -5.53 -8.00 -3.31
N LEU A 43 -5.57 -7.95 -1.97
CA LEU A 43 -6.33 -8.90 -1.15
C LEU A 43 -7.73 -8.38 -0.79
N VAL A 44 -7.97 -7.09 -0.93
CA VAL A 44 -9.21 -6.40 -0.55
C VAL A 44 -9.59 -5.46 -1.67
N LYS A 45 -10.82 -5.55 -2.16
CA LYS A 45 -11.34 -4.65 -3.21
C LYS A 45 -11.97 -3.41 -2.59
N MET A 46 -11.92 -2.30 -3.32
CA MET A 46 -12.68 -1.10 -2.97
C MET A 46 -14.19 -1.36 -2.96
N PRO A 47 -14.96 -0.69 -2.07
CA PRO A 47 -16.42 -0.75 -2.07
C PRO A 47 -17.02 -0.22 -3.38
N SER A 48 -18.25 -0.64 -3.69
CA SER A 48 -18.99 -0.10 -4.84
C SER A 48 -19.15 1.42 -4.71
N GLY A 49 -18.83 2.15 -5.77
CA GLY A 49 -18.93 3.61 -5.82
C GLY A 49 -17.74 4.38 -5.25
N VAL A 50 -16.69 3.67 -4.80
CA VAL A 50 -15.42 4.25 -4.33
C VAL A 50 -14.34 3.96 -5.38
N TYR A 51 -13.69 5.01 -5.88
CA TYR A 51 -12.74 4.92 -6.99
C TYR A 51 -11.30 5.31 -6.62
N GLY A 52 -11.08 5.69 -5.36
CA GLY A 52 -9.78 6.08 -4.84
C GLY A 52 -9.76 6.11 -3.32
N ARG A 53 -8.59 6.35 -2.75
CA ARG A 53 -8.37 6.45 -1.30
C ARG A 53 -8.14 7.88 -0.83
N ASP A 54 -8.14 8.83 -1.78
CA ASP A 54 -7.75 10.21 -1.57
C ASP A 54 -8.94 11.17 -1.30
N GLU A 55 -10.18 10.66 -1.34
CA GLU A 55 -11.43 11.42 -1.09
C GLU A 55 -12.51 10.58 -0.38
#